data_AF-Q5F9Z8-F1
#
_entry.id   AF-Q5F9Z8-F1
#
_cell.length_a   1.000
_cell.length_b   1.000
_cell.length_c   1.000
_cell.angle_alpha   90.00
_cell.angle_beta   90.00
_cell.angle_gamma   90.00
#
_symmetry.space_group_name_H-M   'P 1'
#
loop_
_entity.id
_entity.type
_entity.pdbx_description
1 polymer ?
#
loop_
_entity_poly.entity_id
_entity_poly.type
_entity_poly.pdbx_seq_one_letter_code
_entity_poly.pdbx_strand_id
1 'polypeptide(L)'
;MIYIVLFLAAVLAVVAYNMYQENQYRKKVRDQFGHSDKDALLNSKTSHVRDGKPSGGPVMMPKPQPAVKKPAKPQDSAMRNLQEQDAVYIAKQKQAKASPFKTEIETALEEIGIIGNSAHTVSEPQTGHSAPKPADAPAKPVPVPQTPAKPLITLKELSKVELPWFDVRFDFISYIALTEAKELHALPRLSNRCRYQIVGCTMDDHFQIAEPIPGIRYQAFIVGIQAVSRNGLASQEELSAFNRQADAFAQSMGGQTLHTDLAAFIEVASALDAFCARVDQTIAIHLVSPTSISGVELRSAVTGVGFVLEDDGAFHYTDTSGSTMFSICSLNNEPFTNALLDNQSYKGFSMLLDIPHSPAGEKTFDDLFMDLAVRLSGQLNLNLVNDKMEEVSTQWLKDVRTYVLARQSEMLKVGIEPGGKTALRLFS
;
A
#
# COMPACT_ATOMS: atom_id res chain seq x y z
N MET A 1 -44.36 -44.83 -12.51
CA MET A 1 -43.94 -43.64 -11.72
C MET A 1 -42.48 -43.71 -11.27
N ILE A 2 -41.99 -44.81 -10.67
CA ILE A 2 -40.61 -44.89 -10.12
C ILE A 2 -39.51 -44.54 -11.15
N TYR A 3 -39.62 -45.02 -12.39
CA TYR A 3 -38.63 -44.73 -13.44
C TYR A 3 -38.51 -43.25 -13.80
N ILE A 4 -39.61 -42.49 -13.73
CA ILE A 4 -39.62 -41.04 -14.03
C ILE A 4 -38.87 -40.27 -12.95
N VAL A 5 -39.07 -40.64 -11.68
CA VAL A 5 -38.40 -40.01 -10.54
C VAL A 5 -36.90 -40.27 -10.56
N LEU A 6 -36.48 -41.50 -10.89
CA LEU A 6 -35.06 -41.84 -11.03
C LEU A 6 -34.39 -41.09 -12.18
N PHE A 7 -35.07 -40.94 -13.32
CA PHE A 7 -34.56 -40.16 -14.44
C PHE A 7 -34.37 -38.69 -14.09
N LEU A 8 -35.35 -38.07 -13.40
CA LEU A 8 -35.30 -36.67 -13.02
C LEU A 8 -34.20 -36.39 -11.98
N ALA A 9 -33.96 -37.33 -11.05
CA ALA A 9 -32.86 -37.26 -10.10
C ALA A 9 -31.48 -37.35 -10.80
N ALA A 10 -31.35 -38.22 -11.79
CA ALA A 10 -30.11 -38.33 -12.58
C ALA A 10 -29.81 -37.05 -13.36
N VAL A 11 -30.83 -36.44 -13.99
CA VAL A 11 -30.68 -35.16 -14.70
C VAL A 11 -30.25 -34.04 -13.74
N LEU A 12 -30.87 -33.94 -12.56
CA LEU A 12 -30.48 -32.94 -11.56
C LEU A 12 -29.05 -33.13 -11.06
N ALA A 13 -28.60 -34.37 -10.85
CA ALA A 13 -27.23 -34.66 -10.45
C ALA A 13 -26.22 -34.23 -11.53
N VAL A 14 -26.53 -34.47 -12.81
CA VAL A 14 -25.68 -34.03 -13.93
C VAL A 14 -25.64 -32.50 -14.04
N VAL A 15 -26.78 -31.82 -13.90
CA VAL A 15 -26.84 -30.35 -13.91
C VAL A 15 -26.03 -29.76 -12.75
N ALA A 16 -26.18 -30.30 -11.54
CA ALA A 16 -25.41 -29.85 -10.37
C ALA A 16 -23.90 -30.07 -10.55
N TYR A 17 -23.51 -31.22 -11.13
CA TYR A 17 -22.10 -31.51 -11.42
C TYR A 17 -21.53 -30.58 -12.48
N ASN A 18 -22.31 -30.27 -13.52
CA ASN A 18 -21.90 -29.38 -14.60
C ASN A 18 -21.78 -27.92 -14.10
N MET A 19 -22.71 -27.47 -13.25
CA MET A 19 -22.61 -26.15 -12.59
C MET A 19 -21.39 -26.05 -11.67
N TYR A 20 -21.03 -27.14 -10.96
CA TYR A 20 -19.84 -27.17 -10.13
C TYR A 20 -18.55 -27.10 -10.97
N GLN A 21 -18.49 -27.85 -12.07
CA GLN A 21 -17.39 -27.79 -13.04
C GLN A 21 -17.28 -26.38 -13.64
N GLU A 22 -18.38 -25.79 -14.11
CA GLU A 22 -18.39 -24.45 -14.70
C GLU A 22 -17.89 -23.40 -13.70
N ASN A 23 -18.30 -23.48 -12.44
CA ASN A 23 -17.85 -22.54 -11.41
C ASN A 23 -16.35 -22.71 -11.09
N GLN A 24 -15.83 -23.93 -11.14
CA GLN A 24 -14.39 -24.19 -11.00
C GLN A 24 -13.58 -23.71 -12.21
N TYR A 25 -14.09 -23.88 -13.43
CA TYR A 25 -13.48 -23.33 -14.64
C TYR A 25 -13.50 -21.80 -14.65
N ARG A 26 -14.60 -21.16 -14.23
CA ARG A 26 -14.69 -19.69 -14.08
C ARG A 26 -13.67 -19.16 -13.08
N LYS A 27 -13.43 -19.87 -11.97
CA LYS A 27 -12.36 -19.52 -11.03
C LYS A 27 -10.97 -19.61 -11.67
N LYS A 28 -10.65 -20.73 -12.34
CA LYS A 28 -9.35 -20.90 -13.01
C LYS A 28 -9.12 -19.90 -14.15
N VAL A 29 -10.15 -19.60 -14.95
CA VAL A 29 -10.07 -18.58 -16.01
C VAL A 29 -9.92 -17.19 -15.40
N ARG A 30 -10.59 -16.89 -14.28
CA ARG A 30 -10.40 -15.61 -13.57
C ARG A 30 -8.99 -15.48 -13.00
N ASP A 31 -8.42 -16.56 -12.49
CA ASP A 31 -7.06 -16.56 -11.95
C ASP A 31 -5.98 -16.48 -13.07
N GLN A 32 -6.24 -17.06 -14.25
CA GLN A 32 -5.28 -17.08 -15.37
C GLN A 32 -5.46 -15.93 -16.40
N PHE A 33 -6.67 -15.40 -16.56
CA PHE A 33 -7.02 -14.39 -17.58
C PHE A 33 -7.73 -13.16 -17.01
N GLY A 34 -8.07 -13.13 -15.72
CA GLY A 34 -8.68 -11.96 -15.08
C GLY A 34 -7.74 -10.74 -14.93
N HIS A 35 -6.55 -10.79 -15.52
CA HIS A 35 -5.57 -9.71 -15.51
C HIS A 35 -5.24 -9.15 -16.90
N SER A 36 -5.84 -9.68 -17.97
CA SER A 36 -5.38 -9.39 -19.34
C SER A 36 -6.26 -8.44 -20.17
N ASP A 37 -7.45 -8.06 -19.72
CA ASP A 37 -8.31 -7.07 -20.42
C ASP A 37 -8.36 -5.72 -19.70
N LYS A 38 -7.21 -5.25 -19.21
CA LYS A 38 -7.07 -3.86 -18.74
C LYS A 38 -6.30 -3.04 -19.76
N ASP A 39 -7.09 -2.38 -20.60
CA ASP A 39 -6.72 -1.18 -21.33
C ASP A 39 -5.92 -0.25 -20.40
N ALA A 40 -4.71 0.12 -20.84
CA ALA A 40 -3.69 0.77 -20.02
C ALA A 40 -4.08 2.18 -19.54
N LEU A 41 -5.25 2.68 -19.94
CA LEU A 41 -5.70 4.05 -19.68
C LEU A 41 -6.73 4.17 -18.55
N LEU A 42 -7.25 3.07 -18.00
CA LEU A 42 -8.29 3.12 -16.95
C LEU A 42 -7.85 2.35 -15.69
N ASN A 43 -6.84 2.87 -14.99
CA ASN A 43 -6.33 2.30 -13.74
C ASN A 43 -6.65 3.17 -12.52
N SER A 44 -7.79 2.90 -11.89
CA SER A 44 -7.99 3.11 -10.44
C SER A 44 -9.15 2.20 -9.97
N LYS A 45 -8.86 0.92 -9.71
CA LYS A 45 -9.74 0.11 -8.85
C LYS A 45 -9.09 0.02 -7.48
N THR A 46 -9.48 0.93 -6.60
CA THR A 46 -9.21 0.95 -5.17
C THR A 46 -9.96 -0.22 -4.53
N SER A 47 -9.23 -1.26 -4.12
CA SER A 47 -9.79 -2.29 -3.24
C SER A 47 -9.93 -1.68 -1.86
N HIS A 48 -11.15 -1.50 -1.36
CA HIS A 48 -11.40 -0.78 -0.11
C HIS A 48 -11.17 -1.60 1.17
N VAL A 49 -11.11 -2.93 1.10
CA VAL A 49 -10.89 -3.82 2.25
C VAL A 49 -10.26 -5.10 1.76
N ARG A 50 -9.38 -5.72 2.54
CA ARG A 50 -8.92 -7.09 2.32
C ARG A 50 -10.10 -8.07 2.42
N ASP A 51 -10.19 -9.02 1.49
CA ASP A 51 -11.18 -10.12 1.55
C ASP A 51 -10.95 -10.96 2.83
N GLY A 52 -11.60 -10.56 3.91
CA GLY A 52 -11.63 -11.31 5.15
C GLY A 52 -12.50 -12.54 4.97
N LYS A 53 -11.97 -13.72 5.34
CA LYS A 53 -12.80 -14.90 5.59
C LYS A 53 -13.88 -14.49 6.60
N PRO A 54 -15.19 -14.73 6.35
CA PRO A 54 -16.25 -14.16 7.16
C PRO A 54 -16.17 -14.71 8.59
N SER A 55 -15.47 -13.99 9.46
CA SER A 55 -15.53 -14.18 10.92
C SER A 55 -16.54 -13.19 11.47
N GLY A 56 -17.75 -13.25 10.90
CA GLY A 56 -18.91 -12.44 11.27
C GLY A 56 -20.12 -13.33 11.52
N GLY A 57 -19.92 -14.45 12.22
CA GLY A 57 -21.02 -15.18 12.84
C GLY A 57 -21.61 -14.35 13.99
N PRO A 58 -22.93 -14.44 14.26
CA PRO A 58 -23.60 -13.53 15.17
C PRO A 58 -22.96 -13.57 16.55
N VAL A 59 -22.59 -12.39 17.04
CA VAL A 59 -22.07 -12.15 18.39
C VAL A 59 -23.15 -12.54 19.39
N MET A 60 -23.21 -13.82 19.76
CA MET A 60 -23.95 -14.27 20.93
C MET A 60 -23.14 -13.89 22.17
N MET A 61 -23.51 -12.74 22.75
CA MET A 61 -23.06 -12.27 24.05
C MET A 61 -23.32 -13.34 25.13
N PRO A 62 -22.29 -13.86 25.82
CA PRO A 62 -22.50 -14.71 26.99
C PRO A 62 -22.96 -13.85 28.16
N LYS A 63 -24.09 -14.22 28.76
CA LYS A 63 -24.66 -13.61 29.98
C LYS A 63 -23.62 -13.66 31.12
N PRO A 64 -23.52 -12.62 31.97
CA PRO A 64 -22.40 -12.47 32.89
C PRO A 64 -22.50 -13.49 34.03
N GLN A 65 -21.48 -14.33 34.17
CA GLN A 65 -21.26 -15.18 35.33
C GLN A 65 -19.99 -14.72 36.07
N PRO A 66 -19.92 -14.84 37.41
CA PRO A 66 -18.94 -14.13 38.21
C PRO A 66 -17.53 -14.69 38.07
N ALA A 67 -16.59 -13.74 38.00
CA ALA A 67 -15.14 -13.84 38.08
C ALA A 67 -14.55 -15.18 38.57
N VAL A 68 -14.20 -16.05 37.63
CA VAL A 68 -13.14 -17.04 37.83
C VAL A 68 -12.01 -16.70 36.86
N LYS A 69 -10.85 -16.36 37.42
CA LYS A 69 -9.61 -16.03 36.68
C LYS A 69 -9.30 -17.14 35.67
N LYS A 70 -9.65 -16.93 34.40
CA LYS A 70 -9.22 -17.77 33.27
C LYS A 70 -7.99 -17.14 32.62
N PRO A 71 -7.01 -17.95 32.20
CA PRO A 71 -5.70 -17.47 31.75
C PRO A 71 -5.80 -16.73 30.41
N ALA A 72 -4.81 -15.85 30.17
CA ALA A 72 -4.74 -14.89 29.08
C ALA A 72 -5.22 -15.46 27.74
N LYS A 73 -6.15 -14.75 27.08
CA LYS A 73 -6.64 -15.12 25.76
C LYS A 73 -5.51 -15.03 24.73
N PRO A 74 -5.53 -15.85 23.67
CA PRO A 74 -4.52 -15.82 22.58
C PRO A 74 -4.31 -14.44 21.94
N GLN A 75 -5.28 -13.53 22.07
CA GLN A 75 -5.25 -12.18 21.52
C GLN A 75 -4.17 -11.30 22.18
N ASP A 76 -3.97 -11.40 23.50
CA ASP A 76 -2.94 -10.62 24.20
C ASP A 76 -1.54 -11.14 23.88
N SER A 77 -1.38 -12.46 23.68
CA SER A 77 -0.10 -13.03 23.28
C SER A 77 0.33 -12.58 21.88
N ALA A 78 -0.59 -12.40 20.93
CA ALA A 78 -0.23 -11.97 19.58
C ALA A 78 0.25 -10.51 19.53
N MET A 79 -0.42 -9.59 20.25
CA MET A 79 0.03 -8.19 20.33
C MET A 79 1.34 -8.07 21.09
N ARG A 80 1.49 -8.82 22.19
CA ARG A 80 2.74 -8.85 22.94
C ARG A 80 3.87 -9.41 22.09
N ASN A 81 3.60 -10.43 21.27
CA ASN A 81 4.59 -10.96 20.33
C ASN A 81 4.94 -9.93 19.25
N LEU A 82 3.98 -9.20 18.67
CA LEU A 82 4.28 -8.13 17.71
C LEU A 82 5.11 -7.01 18.35
N GLN A 83 4.75 -6.53 19.54
CA GLN A 83 5.54 -5.51 20.26
C GLN A 83 6.93 -6.02 20.66
N GLU A 84 7.03 -7.27 21.13
CA GLU A 84 8.31 -7.89 21.48
C GLU A 84 9.15 -8.16 20.23
N GLN A 85 8.55 -8.57 19.11
CA GLN A 85 9.22 -8.76 17.82
C GLN A 85 9.64 -7.43 17.21
N ASP A 86 8.81 -6.39 17.26
CA ASP A 86 9.14 -5.02 16.86
C ASP A 86 10.34 -4.53 17.68
N ALA A 87 10.27 -4.68 19.01
CA ALA A 87 11.35 -4.32 19.90
C ALA A 87 12.61 -5.15 19.65
N VAL A 88 12.51 -6.45 19.42
CA VAL A 88 13.64 -7.35 19.15
C VAL A 88 14.25 -7.07 17.78
N TYR A 89 13.45 -6.79 16.75
CA TYR A 89 13.92 -6.48 15.41
C TYR A 89 14.60 -5.11 15.39
N ILE A 90 13.96 -4.09 15.95
CA ILE A 90 14.56 -2.76 16.14
C ILE A 90 15.79 -2.86 17.05
N ALA A 91 15.79 -3.70 18.10
CA ALA A 91 16.96 -3.90 18.96
C ALA A 91 18.10 -4.63 18.24
N LYS A 92 17.81 -5.65 17.42
CA LYS A 92 18.80 -6.33 16.58
C LYS A 92 19.42 -5.36 15.58
N GLN A 93 18.64 -4.41 15.03
CA GLN A 93 19.17 -3.32 14.22
C GLN A 93 19.96 -2.29 15.05
N LYS A 94 19.45 -1.89 16.22
CA LYS A 94 20.11 -0.91 17.13
C LYS A 94 21.38 -1.44 17.76
N GLN A 95 21.54 -2.75 17.97
CA GLN A 95 22.79 -3.33 18.50
C GLN A 95 23.98 -3.20 17.52
N ALA A 96 23.75 -2.79 16.27
CA ALA A 96 24.82 -2.43 15.34
C ALA A 96 25.25 -0.94 15.42
N LYS A 97 24.76 -0.14 16.38
CA LYS A 97 24.93 1.33 16.47
C LYS A 97 26.38 1.85 16.60
N ALA A 98 26.70 2.84 15.76
CA ALA A 98 27.37 4.11 16.08
C ALA A 98 27.62 4.89 14.77
N SER A 99 26.95 6.03 14.57
CA SER A 99 27.46 7.28 13.95
C SER A 99 26.29 8.24 13.66
N PRO A 100 26.44 9.55 13.90
CA PRO A 100 25.38 10.54 13.71
C PRO A 100 25.40 11.09 12.27
N PHE A 101 24.33 10.89 11.52
CA PHE A 101 24.08 11.63 10.27
C PHE A 101 23.00 12.67 10.54
N LYS A 102 23.28 13.91 10.11
CA LYS A 102 22.40 15.06 10.26
C LYS A 102 21.51 15.14 9.01
N THR A 103 20.21 15.04 9.21
CA THR A 103 19.20 15.28 8.17
C THR A 103 18.52 16.59 8.51
N GLU A 104 18.89 17.68 7.84
CA GLU A 104 18.15 18.94 7.88
C GLU A 104 17.32 19.01 6.58
N ILE A 105 16.01 18.85 6.74
CA ILE A 105 15.00 18.89 5.68
C ILE A 105 14.39 20.29 5.64
N GLU A 106 14.08 20.74 4.42
CA GLU A 106 13.15 21.82 4.06
C GLU A 106 13.52 23.24 4.52
N THR A 107 13.94 24.06 3.57
CA THR A 107 13.09 25.07 2.89
C THR A 107 14.01 26.07 2.18
N ALA A 108 14.25 25.88 0.88
CA ALA A 108 14.86 26.92 0.03
C ALA A 108 14.57 26.62 -1.45
N LEU A 109 13.28 26.53 -1.79
CA LEU A 109 12.82 26.81 -3.13
C LEU A 109 12.44 28.30 -3.11
N GLU A 110 13.29 29.16 -3.68
CA GLU A 110 12.85 30.30 -4.50
C GLU A 110 14.04 31.14 -5.00
N GLU A 111 13.99 31.39 -6.30
CA GLU A 111 14.60 32.50 -7.04
C GLU A 111 16.12 32.62 -7.15
N ILE A 112 16.68 32.11 -8.26
CA ILE A 112 17.61 32.92 -9.07
C ILE A 112 17.27 32.68 -10.56
N GLY A 113 16.71 33.72 -11.19
CA GLY A 113 16.36 33.73 -12.59
C GLY A 113 17.55 33.90 -13.54
N ILE A 114 17.44 33.21 -14.66
CA ILE A 114 17.74 33.62 -16.05
C ILE A 114 18.80 34.72 -16.25
N ILE A 115 20.01 34.31 -16.64
CA ILE A 115 20.89 34.94 -17.65
C ILE A 115 21.75 33.78 -18.19
N GLY A 116 21.92 33.46 -19.46
CA GLY A 116 21.80 34.16 -20.73
C GLY A 116 22.82 33.47 -21.66
N ASN A 117 22.43 33.19 -22.90
CA ASN A 117 23.20 32.53 -23.96
C ASN A 117 24.70 32.82 -23.97
N SER A 118 25.49 31.77 -24.24
CA SER A 118 26.68 31.89 -25.09
C SER A 118 26.94 30.58 -25.82
N ALA A 119 26.70 30.63 -27.13
CA ALA A 119 27.14 29.63 -28.10
C ALA A 119 28.65 29.78 -28.31
N HIS A 120 29.41 28.68 -28.24
CA HIS A 120 30.73 28.62 -28.84
C HIS A 120 31.02 27.23 -29.41
N THR A 121 30.84 27.16 -30.73
CA THR A 121 31.74 26.65 -31.75
C THR A 121 32.53 25.36 -31.50
N VAL A 122 32.11 24.37 -32.30
CA VAL A 122 32.81 23.17 -32.80
C VAL A 122 34.31 23.41 -33.05
N SER A 123 35.15 22.49 -32.58
CA SER A 123 36.51 22.32 -33.10
C SER A 123 36.83 20.83 -33.19
N GLU A 124 36.99 20.40 -34.43
CA GLU A 124 37.31 19.07 -34.90
C GLU A 124 38.85 18.92 -34.91
N PRO A 125 39.46 17.95 -34.19
CA PRO A 125 40.89 17.71 -34.28
C PRO A 125 41.19 16.65 -35.35
N GLN A 126 42.13 17.02 -36.20
CA GLN A 126 42.61 16.30 -37.37
C GLN A 126 43.33 14.99 -37.04
N THR A 127 43.17 14.07 -37.98
CA THR A 127 43.80 12.77 -38.15
C THR A 127 45.29 12.90 -38.50
N GLY A 128 46.16 12.42 -37.61
CA GLY A 128 47.59 12.24 -37.86
C GLY A 128 47.95 10.76 -37.90
N HIS A 129 48.15 10.22 -39.10
CA HIS A 129 48.71 8.89 -39.32
C HIS A 129 50.19 8.86 -38.93
N SER A 130 50.59 7.86 -38.14
CA SER A 130 51.98 7.38 -38.11
C SER A 130 51.99 5.94 -37.63
N ALA A 131 52.27 5.04 -38.57
CA ALA A 131 52.51 3.63 -38.31
C ALA A 131 54.02 3.41 -38.13
N PRO A 132 54.45 2.78 -37.02
CA PRO A 132 55.72 2.06 -36.98
C PRO A 132 55.48 0.55 -36.89
N LYS A 133 56.41 -0.12 -37.57
CA LYS A 133 56.54 -1.53 -37.93
C LYS A 133 56.72 -2.46 -36.70
N PRO A 134 56.37 -3.75 -36.78
CA PRO A 134 56.23 -4.63 -35.64
C PRO A 134 57.54 -5.34 -35.29
N ALA A 135 57.81 -5.49 -34.00
CA ALA A 135 58.68 -6.54 -33.47
C ALA A 135 58.33 -6.83 -32.00
N ASP A 136 58.33 -8.13 -31.73
CA ASP A 136 58.40 -8.80 -30.42
C ASP A 136 57.15 -8.87 -29.55
N ALA A 137 56.55 -10.07 -29.64
CA ALA A 137 55.51 -10.59 -28.77
C ALA A 137 55.95 -10.58 -27.29
N PRO A 138 55.27 -9.83 -26.42
CA PRO A 138 55.47 -9.95 -24.98
C PRO A 138 54.54 -11.04 -24.42
N ALA A 139 55.12 -11.83 -23.53
CA ALA A 139 54.50 -12.92 -22.81
C ALA A 139 53.12 -12.57 -22.20
N LYS A 140 52.21 -13.55 -22.27
CA LYS A 140 50.88 -13.53 -21.62
C LYS A 140 50.98 -12.90 -20.22
N PRO A 141 50.33 -11.76 -19.96
CA PRO A 141 50.28 -11.20 -18.63
C PRO A 141 49.48 -12.14 -17.72
N VAL A 142 50.14 -12.59 -16.67
CA VAL A 142 49.54 -13.33 -15.56
C VAL A 142 48.45 -12.43 -14.95
N PRO A 143 47.20 -12.91 -14.73
CA PRO A 143 46.16 -12.06 -14.19
C PRO A 143 46.55 -11.64 -12.76
N VAL A 144 46.94 -10.38 -12.60
CA VAL A 144 47.05 -9.75 -11.29
C VAL A 144 45.67 -9.85 -10.64
N PRO A 145 45.53 -10.37 -9.41
CA PRO A 145 44.25 -10.41 -8.73
C PRO A 145 43.76 -8.96 -8.59
N GLN A 146 42.70 -8.63 -9.33
CA GLN A 146 42.04 -7.34 -9.21
C GLN A 146 41.57 -7.25 -7.77
N THR A 147 42.24 -6.42 -6.97
CA THR A 147 41.82 -6.16 -5.60
C THR A 147 40.42 -5.57 -5.69
N PRO A 148 39.40 -6.15 -5.03
CA PRO A 148 38.05 -5.63 -5.12
C PRO A 148 38.06 -4.16 -4.69
N ALA A 149 37.65 -3.29 -5.61
CA ALA A 149 37.62 -1.86 -5.36
C ALA A 149 36.72 -1.60 -4.14
N LYS A 150 37.25 -0.82 -3.19
CA LYS A 150 36.56 -0.52 -1.94
C LYS A 150 35.37 0.41 -2.24
N PRO A 151 34.17 0.11 -1.74
CA PRO A 151 33.03 1.00 -1.91
C PRO A 151 33.29 2.36 -1.22
N LEU A 152 32.71 3.43 -1.77
CA LEU A 152 32.85 4.80 -1.26
C LEU A 152 32.24 4.96 0.14
N ILE A 153 31.13 4.26 0.39
CA ILE A 153 30.49 4.13 1.71
C ILE A 153 30.42 2.65 2.08
N THR A 154 30.61 2.31 3.35
CA THR A 154 30.46 0.93 3.79
C THR A 154 28.97 0.56 3.84
N LEU A 155 28.59 -0.59 3.28
CA LEU A 155 27.20 -1.10 3.34
C LEU A 155 26.64 -1.19 4.78
N LYS A 156 27.49 -1.48 5.76
CA LYS A 156 27.13 -1.48 7.19
C LYS A 156 26.85 -0.10 7.77
N GLU A 157 27.43 0.96 7.23
CA GLU A 157 27.14 2.34 7.64
C GLU A 157 25.81 2.76 7.03
N LEU A 158 25.61 2.46 5.75
CA LEU A 158 24.38 2.75 5.02
C LEU A 158 23.16 2.08 5.66
N SER A 159 23.31 0.84 6.16
CA SER A 159 22.23 0.11 6.84
C SER A 159 21.84 0.64 8.23
N LYS A 160 22.58 1.63 8.76
CA LYS A 160 22.26 2.28 10.04
C LYS A 160 21.54 3.62 9.85
N VAL A 161 21.41 4.08 8.61
CA VAL A 161 20.75 5.36 8.31
C VAL A 161 19.24 5.15 8.41
N GLU A 162 18.62 5.81 9.39
CA GLU A 162 17.16 5.85 9.52
C GLU A 162 16.62 6.96 8.60
N LEU A 163 15.82 6.57 7.62
CA LEU A 163 15.26 7.49 6.61
C LEU A 163 13.73 7.52 6.69
N PRO A 164 13.09 8.70 6.61
CA PRO A 164 11.63 8.81 6.73
C PRO A 164 10.85 8.16 5.60
N TRP A 165 11.50 7.88 4.47
CA TRP A 165 10.90 7.21 3.30
C TRP A 165 10.65 5.72 3.52
N PHE A 166 11.38 5.08 4.44
CA PHE A 166 11.30 3.65 4.69
C PHE A 166 10.85 3.35 6.12
N ASP A 167 9.96 2.37 6.27
CA ASP A 167 9.60 1.79 7.55
C ASP A 167 10.00 0.31 7.55
N VAL A 168 11.04 -0.01 8.32
CA VAL A 168 11.65 -1.35 8.35
C VAL A 168 10.70 -2.47 8.78
N ARG A 169 9.51 -2.13 9.32
CA ARG A 169 8.48 -3.11 9.69
C ARG A 169 7.75 -3.70 8.49
N PHE A 170 7.66 -2.97 7.38
CA PHE A 170 6.96 -3.43 6.17
C PHE A 170 7.65 -3.12 4.85
N ASP A 171 8.68 -2.27 4.84
CA ASP A 171 9.53 -2.08 3.67
C ASP A 171 10.68 -3.08 3.70
N PHE A 172 10.79 -3.89 2.64
CA PHE A 172 11.93 -4.79 2.46
C PHE A 172 13.04 -4.06 1.71
N ILE A 173 14.14 -3.79 2.41
CA ILE A 173 15.17 -2.83 1.98
C ILE A 173 16.44 -3.57 1.51
N SER A 174 17.08 -3.05 0.47
CA SER A 174 18.43 -3.38 0.06
C SER A 174 19.29 -2.11 -0.03
N TYR A 175 20.54 -2.24 0.39
CA TYR A 175 21.52 -1.18 0.43
C TYR A 175 22.53 -1.41 -0.69
N ILE A 176 22.88 -0.36 -1.41
CA ILE A 176 23.78 -0.41 -2.57
C ILE A 176 24.87 0.62 -2.37
N ALA A 177 26.12 0.20 -2.39
CA ALA A 177 27.27 1.10 -2.29
C ALA A 177 28.12 1.00 -3.56
N LEU A 178 28.42 2.14 -4.18
CA LEU A 178 29.20 2.19 -5.42
C LEU A 178 30.69 2.27 -5.12
N THR A 179 31.52 1.74 -6.02
CA THR A 179 32.97 1.91 -5.94
C THR A 179 33.44 3.24 -6.51
N GLU A 180 32.64 3.82 -7.41
CA GLU A 180 32.86 5.13 -8.02
C GLU A 180 31.52 5.85 -8.11
N ALA A 181 31.53 7.17 -7.92
CA ALA A 181 30.33 7.96 -7.97
C ALA A 181 29.82 8.08 -9.41
N LYS A 182 28.54 7.78 -9.63
CA LYS A 182 27.95 7.74 -10.96
C LYS A 182 26.63 8.48 -11.04
N GLU A 183 26.39 9.01 -12.23
CA GLU A 183 25.11 9.61 -12.59
C GLU A 183 24.09 8.51 -12.85
N LEU A 184 22.86 8.72 -12.41
CA LEU A 184 21.76 7.83 -12.72
C LEU A 184 21.17 8.25 -14.08
N HIS A 185 21.25 7.38 -15.08
CA HIS A 185 20.71 7.69 -16.42
C HIS A 185 19.25 7.24 -16.60
N ALA A 186 18.82 6.22 -15.84
CA ALA A 186 17.46 5.72 -15.86
C ALA A 186 17.14 5.01 -14.54
N LEU A 187 15.88 5.07 -14.11
CA LEU A 187 15.42 4.33 -12.94
C LEU A 187 15.25 2.84 -13.27
N PRO A 188 15.83 1.91 -12.46
CA PRO A 188 15.59 0.49 -12.62
C PRO A 188 14.16 0.15 -12.20
N ARG A 189 13.57 -0.86 -12.83
CA ARG A 189 12.34 -1.48 -12.32
C ARG A 189 12.69 -2.53 -11.29
N LEU A 190 12.20 -2.35 -10.06
CA LEU A 190 12.50 -3.21 -8.90
C LEU A 190 11.33 -4.11 -8.47
N SER A 191 10.12 -3.82 -8.93
CA SER A 191 8.96 -4.69 -8.78
C SER A 191 7.90 -4.34 -9.82
N ASN A 192 7.10 -5.34 -10.20
CA ASN A 192 5.92 -5.15 -11.05
C ASN A 192 4.61 -5.10 -10.27
N ARG A 193 4.64 -5.49 -8.98
CA ARG A 193 3.44 -5.65 -8.14
C ARG A 193 3.47 -4.77 -6.90
N CYS A 194 4.63 -4.69 -6.25
CA CYS A 194 4.82 -3.89 -5.05
C CYS A 194 5.24 -2.47 -5.45
N ARG A 195 4.76 -1.48 -4.69
CA ARG A 195 5.33 -0.14 -4.76
C ARG A 195 6.78 -0.20 -4.27
N TYR A 196 7.66 0.55 -4.90
CA TYR A 196 9.07 0.63 -4.53
C TYR A 196 9.55 2.07 -4.54
N GLN A 197 10.60 2.32 -3.78
CA GLN A 197 11.28 3.61 -3.71
C GLN A 197 12.79 3.41 -3.79
N ILE A 198 13.47 4.38 -4.38
CA ILE A 198 14.92 4.42 -4.53
C ILE A 198 15.36 5.76 -3.97
N VAL A 199 16.13 5.74 -2.89
CA VAL A 199 16.78 6.91 -2.31
C VAL A 199 18.25 6.85 -2.72
N GLY A 200 18.78 7.93 -3.27
CA GLY A 200 20.20 8.08 -3.58
C GLY A 200 20.91 8.91 -2.53
N CYS A 201 22.16 8.56 -2.24
CA CYS A 201 23.09 9.38 -1.47
C CYS A 201 24.06 10.04 -2.45
N THR A 202 24.03 11.38 -2.51
CA THR A 202 24.92 12.18 -3.36
C THR A 202 26.33 12.25 -2.77
N MET A 203 27.28 12.80 -3.54
CA MET A 203 28.66 13.03 -3.09
C MET A 203 28.79 13.99 -1.90
N ASP A 204 27.76 14.80 -1.63
CA ASP A 204 27.71 15.70 -0.49
C ASP A 204 27.06 15.04 0.74
N ASP A 205 26.96 13.70 0.78
CA ASP A 205 26.30 12.90 1.83
C ASP A 205 24.80 13.20 2.02
N HIS A 206 24.15 13.84 1.04
CA HIS A 206 22.72 14.13 1.10
C HIS A 206 21.88 12.98 0.53
N PHE A 207 20.87 12.56 1.29
CA PHE A 207 19.88 11.57 0.88
C PHE A 207 18.66 12.24 0.26
N GLN A 208 18.29 11.79 -0.93
CA GLN A 208 17.11 12.26 -1.65
C GLN A 208 16.49 11.13 -2.47
N ILE A 209 15.23 11.28 -2.87
CA ILE A 209 14.65 10.40 -3.88
C ILE A 209 15.55 10.44 -5.14
N ALA A 210 15.93 9.26 -5.62
CA ALA A 210 16.82 9.14 -6.75
C ALA A 210 16.06 9.49 -8.04
N GLU A 211 16.63 10.40 -8.82
CA GLU A 211 16.09 10.84 -10.10
C GLU A 211 17.23 10.91 -11.12
N PRO A 212 16.96 10.66 -12.42
CA PRO A 212 17.98 10.71 -13.45
C PRO A 212 18.27 12.15 -13.87
N ILE A 213 18.86 12.93 -12.94
CA ILE A 213 19.20 14.34 -13.15
C ILE A 213 20.66 14.43 -13.63
N PRO A 214 20.92 14.99 -14.83
CA PRO A 214 22.28 15.20 -15.32
C PRO A 214 23.13 16.02 -14.35
N GLY A 215 24.37 15.59 -14.12
CA GLY A 215 25.31 16.25 -13.21
C GLY A 215 25.20 15.85 -11.73
N ILE A 216 24.12 15.18 -11.31
CA ILE A 216 24.04 14.62 -9.95
C ILE A 216 24.70 13.25 -9.94
N ARG A 217 25.73 13.10 -9.11
CA ARG A 217 26.45 11.83 -8.90
C ARG A 217 26.12 11.24 -7.55
N TYR A 218 25.74 9.97 -7.57
CA TYR A 218 25.43 9.18 -6.40
C TYR A 218 26.61 8.29 -6.03
N GLN A 219 26.86 8.14 -4.73
CA GLN A 219 27.84 7.21 -4.17
C GLN A 219 27.19 5.95 -3.58
N ALA A 220 25.89 6.01 -3.28
CA ALA A 220 25.12 4.89 -2.77
C ALA A 220 23.62 5.04 -3.08
N PHE A 221 22.90 3.93 -2.98
CA PHE A 221 21.44 3.90 -3.05
C PHE A 221 20.86 3.03 -1.93
N ILE A 222 19.68 3.40 -1.44
CA ILE A 222 18.84 2.59 -0.58
C ILE A 222 17.55 2.35 -1.35
N VAL A 223 17.27 1.08 -1.63
CA VAL A 223 16.09 0.68 -2.39
C VAL A 223 15.19 -0.14 -1.50
N GLY A 224 13.89 0.08 -1.57
CA GLY A 224 12.93 -0.66 -0.76
C GLY A 224 11.63 -0.91 -1.50
N ILE A 225 11.05 -2.09 -1.28
CA ILE A 225 9.69 -2.40 -1.72
C ILE A 225 8.77 -2.44 -0.50
N GLN A 226 7.56 -1.92 -0.67
CA GLN A 226 6.51 -2.09 0.33
C GLN A 226 6.02 -3.54 0.28
N ALA A 227 6.48 -4.35 1.22
CA ALA A 227 6.18 -5.78 1.28
C ALA A 227 4.83 -6.06 1.96
N VAL A 228 4.40 -5.25 2.92
CA VAL A 228 3.06 -5.35 3.53
C VAL A 228 2.18 -4.23 3.01
N SER A 229 1.01 -4.60 2.49
CA SER A 229 -0.04 -3.68 2.07
C SER A 229 -1.41 -4.26 2.44
N ARG A 230 -2.50 -3.58 2.12
CA ARG A 230 -3.85 -4.15 2.29
C ARG A 230 -4.08 -5.39 1.43
N ASN A 231 -3.31 -5.55 0.35
CA ASN A 231 -3.34 -6.74 -0.51
C ASN A 231 -2.61 -7.94 0.10
N GLY A 232 -1.97 -7.76 1.25
CA GLY A 232 -1.23 -8.78 1.98
C GLY A 232 0.29 -8.58 1.91
N LEU A 233 0.98 -9.57 2.50
CA LEU A 233 2.44 -9.70 2.47
C LEU A 233 2.91 -10.23 1.11
N ALA A 234 3.93 -9.58 0.54
CA ALA A 234 4.65 -10.03 -0.64
C ALA A 234 5.24 -11.43 -0.43
N SER A 235 5.16 -12.27 -1.46
CA SER A 235 5.62 -13.65 -1.38
C SER A 235 7.15 -13.71 -1.30
N GLN A 236 7.68 -14.82 -0.78
CA GLN A 236 9.12 -15.02 -0.70
C GLN A 236 9.78 -14.97 -2.10
N GLU A 237 9.09 -15.42 -3.14
CA GLU A 237 9.55 -15.33 -4.53
C GLU A 237 9.66 -13.87 -5.00
N GLU A 238 8.71 -13.02 -4.63
CA GLU A 238 8.71 -11.59 -4.95
C GLU A 238 9.84 -10.85 -4.26
N LEU A 239 10.05 -11.10 -2.95
CA LEU A 239 11.15 -10.52 -2.19
C LEU A 239 12.52 -10.98 -2.73
N SER A 240 12.63 -12.26 -3.12
CA SER A 240 13.84 -12.80 -3.74
C SER A 240 14.07 -12.22 -5.15
N ALA A 241 13.00 -11.96 -5.90
CA ALA A 241 13.08 -11.31 -7.21
C ALA A 241 13.55 -9.86 -7.08
N PHE A 242 13.07 -9.13 -6.08
CA PHE A 242 13.54 -7.80 -5.74
C PHE A 242 15.04 -7.79 -5.43
N ASN A 243 15.55 -8.71 -4.60
CA ASN A 243 16.99 -8.79 -4.32
C ASN A 243 17.82 -8.98 -5.61
N ARG A 244 17.39 -9.87 -6.51
CA ARG A 244 18.06 -10.05 -7.81
C ARG A 244 18.05 -8.79 -8.67
N GLN A 245 16.97 -8.00 -8.63
CA GLN A 245 16.87 -6.75 -9.37
C GLN A 245 17.75 -5.65 -8.75
N ALA A 246 17.84 -5.62 -7.41
CA ALA A 246 18.77 -4.75 -6.70
C ALA A 246 20.24 -5.13 -7.02
N ASP A 247 20.57 -6.42 -7.10
CA ASP A 247 21.89 -6.91 -7.52
C ASP A 247 22.23 -6.48 -8.95
N ALA A 248 21.29 -6.67 -9.89
CA ALA A 248 21.48 -6.24 -11.26
C ALA A 248 21.68 -4.72 -11.37
N PHE A 249 20.92 -3.94 -10.59
CA PHE A 249 21.09 -2.49 -10.51
C PHE A 249 22.46 -2.11 -9.96
N ALA A 250 22.88 -2.71 -8.84
CA ALA A 250 24.21 -2.48 -8.28
C ALA A 250 25.32 -2.82 -9.28
N GLN A 251 25.23 -3.96 -9.97
CA GLN A 251 26.20 -4.34 -11.00
C GLN A 251 26.26 -3.31 -12.13
N SER A 252 25.12 -2.82 -12.61
CA SER A 252 25.06 -1.79 -13.66
C SER A 252 25.72 -0.47 -13.22
N MET A 253 25.61 -0.13 -11.93
CA MET A 253 26.23 1.06 -11.35
C MET A 253 27.68 0.82 -10.88
N GLY A 254 28.21 -0.41 -10.96
CA GLY A 254 29.54 -0.74 -10.44
C GLY A 254 29.60 -0.69 -8.91
N GLY A 255 28.58 -1.25 -8.25
CA GLY A 255 28.45 -1.30 -6.81
C GLY A 255 28.24 -2.71 -6.26
N GLN A 256 28.12 -2.77 -4.95
CA GLN A 256 27.86 -3.98 -4.16
C GLN A 256 26.55 -3.82 -3.38
N THR A 257 25.90 -4.93 -3.06
CA THR A 257 24.61 -4.97 -2.36
C THR A 257 24.74 -5.54 -0.95
N LEU A 258 23.87 -5.09 -0.06
CA LEU A 258 23.55 -5.73 1.21
C LEU A 258 22.04 -5.80 1.32
N HIS A 259 21.49 -7.02 1.37
CA HIS A 259 20.06 -7.23 1.49
C HIS A 259 19.64 -7.35 2.95
N THR A 260 18.40 -6.97 3.23
CA THR A 260 17.73 -7.35 4.48
C THR A 260 17.63 -8.88 4.58
N ASP A 261 17.83 -9.42 5.78
CA ASP A 261 17.64 -10.85 6.04
C ASP A 261 16.18 -11.24 5.77
N LEU A 262 16.00 -12.07 4.76
CA LEU A 262 14.68 -12.46 4.26
C LEU A 262 13.86 -13.22 5.31
N ALA A 263 14.48 -14.13 6.06
CA ALA A 263 13.78 -14.95 7.03
C ALA A 263 13.34 -14.12 8.24
N ALA A 264 14.26 -13.30 8.77
CA ALA A 264 13.96 -12.40 9.88
C ALA A 264 12.91 -11.34 9.50
N PHE A 265 12.95 -10.84 8.27
CA PHE A 265 11.96 -9.90 7.78
C PHE A 265 10.57 -10.55 7.64
N ILE A 266 10.48 -11.74 7.02
CA ILE A 266 9.20 -12.44 6.86
C ILE A 266 8.54 -12.72 8.21
N GLU A 267 9.31 -13.06 9.25
CA GLU A 267 8.77 -13.29 10.59
C GLU A 267 8.03 -12.06 11.13
N VAL A 268 8.66 -10.89 11.09
CA VAL A 268 8.08 -9.62 11.56
C VAL A 268 6.93 -9.19 10.65
N ALA A 269 7.14 -9.23 9.34
CA ALA A 269 6.17 -8.79 8.36
C ALA A 269 4.91 -9.67 8.37
N SER A 270 5.02 -10.96 8.68
CA SER A 270 3.86 -11.86 8.82
C SER A 270 2.99 -11.51 10.02
N ALA A 271 3.61 -11.12 11.15
CA ALA A 271 2.86 -10.68 12.33
C ALA A 271 2.12 -9.36 12.05
N LEU A 272 2.79 -8.44 11.34
CA LEU A 272 2.18 -7.19 10.90
C LEU A 272 1.07 -7.42 9.87
N ASP A 273 1.25 -8.31 8.90
CA ASP A 273 0.22 -8.68 7.92
C ASP A 273 -1.03 -9.25 8.59
N ALA A 274 -0.85 -10.15 9.55
CA ALA A 274 -1.94 -10.71 10.33
C ALA A 274 -2.64 -9.66 11.18
N PHE A 275 -1.92 -8.64 11.64
CA PHE A 275 -2.50 -7.47 12.31
C PHE A 275 -3.34 -6.64 11.33
N CYS A 276 -2.79 -6.30 10.17
CA CYS A 276 -3.48 -5.54 9.12
C CYS A 276 -4.81 -6.21 8.73
N ALA A 277 -4.79 -7.53 8.49
CA ALA A 277 -5.99 -8.29 8.14
C ALA A 277 -7.12 -8.23 9.20
N ARG A 278 -6.81 -7.92 10.46
CA ARG A 278 -7.82 -7.78 11.52
C ARG A 278 -8.38 -6.37 11.63
N VAL A 279 -7.56 -5.35 11.40
CA VAL A 279 -7.95 -3.94 11.58
C VAL A 279 -8.40 -3.27 10.28
N ASP A 280 -8.03 -3.82 9.12
CA ASP A 280 -8.50 -3.39 7.78
C ASP A 280 -9.98 -3.75 7.63
N GLN A 281 -10.81 -2.86 8.14
CA GLN A 281 -12.26 -3.03 8.22
C GLN A 281 -12.92 -1.70 7.87
N THR A 282 -14.00 -1.80 7.12
CA THR A 282 -14.81 -0.65 6.71
C THR A 282 -16.21 -0.82 7.27
N ILE A 283 -16.72 0.22 7.93
CA ILE A 283 -18.09 0.26 8.42
C ILE A 283 -18.97 0.85 7.32
N ALA A 284 -20.09 0.19 7.02
CA ALA A 284 -21.10 0.69 6.10
C ALA A 284 -22.36 1.13 6.86
N ILE A 285 -22.92 2.28 6.47
CA ILE A 285 -24.28 2.69 6.77
C ILE A 285 -24.97 2.96 5.45
N HIS A 286 -26.17 2.43 5.27
CA HIS A 286 -26.93 2.65 4.05
C HIS A 286 -27.99 3.73 4.29
N LEU A 287 -28.05 4.71 3.40
CA LEU A 287 -29.08 5.74 3.40
C LEU A 287 -30.04 5.42 2.26
N VAL A 288 -31.24 4.96 2.60
CA VAL A 288 -32.19 4.36 1.66
C VAL A 288 -33.49 5.16 1.61
N SER A 289 -33.92 5.49 0.40
CA SER A 289 -35.20 6.14 0.13
C SER A 289 -36.33 5.12 0.14
N PRO A 290 -37.50 5.44 0.71
CA PRO A 290 -38.72 4.64 0.53
C PRO A 290 -39.17 4.52 -0.94
N THR A 291 -38.73 5.46 -1.79
CA THR A 291 -39.07 5.50 -3.22
C THR A 291 -37.79 5.50 -4.05
N SER A 292 -37.30 6.67 -4.42
CA SER A 292 -36.02 6.90 -5.09
C SER A 292 -35.62 8.37 -4.95
N ILE A 293 -34.33 8.65 -5.14
CA ILE A 293 -33.77 10.00 -5.27
C ILE A 293 -33.18 10.16 -6.67
N SER A 294 -33.30 11.37 -7.25
CA SER A 294 -32.64 11.63 -8.53
C SER A 294 -31.12 11.72 -8.34
N GLY A 295 -30.34 11.29 -9.33
CA GLY A 295 -28.88 11.39 -9.25
C GLY A 295 -28.37 12.83 -9.18
N VAL A 296 -29.10 13.78 -9.77
CA VAL A 296 -28.80 15.23 -9.69
C VAL A 296 -28.93 15.73 -8.25
N GLU A 297 -30.01 15.36 -7.56
CA GLU A 297 -30.25 15.72 -6.17
C GLU A 297 -29.27 15.04 -5.21
N LEU A 298 -28.99 13.74 -5.43
CA LEU A 298 -27.94 13.00 -4.72
C LEU A 298 -26.61 13.72 -4.82
N ARG A 299 -26.15 14.01 -6.05
CA ARG A 299 -24.89 14.72 -6.30
C ARG A 299 -24.89 16.06 -5.58
N SER A 300 -25.95 16.85 -5.71
CA SER A 300 -26.04 18.17 -5.09
C SER A 300 -25.96 18.13 -3.57
N ALA A 301 -26.60 17.16 -2.92
CA ALA A 301 -26.57 17.02 -1.47
C ALA A 301 -25.20 16.55 -0.97
N VAL A 302 -24.64 15.53 -1.62
CA VAL A 302 -23.35 14.93 -1.24
C VAL A 302 -22.18 15.91 -1.46
N THR A 303 -22.17 16.64 -2.58
CA THR A 303 -21.15 17.69 -2.80
C THR A 303 -21.37 18.91 -1.92
N GLY A 304 -22.63 19.22 -1.58
CA GLY A 304 -22.97 20.31 -0.66
C GLY A 304 -22.44 20.12 0.76
N VAL A 305 -22.13 18.88 1.16
CA VAL A 305 -21.51 18.58 2.46
C VAL A 305 -20.01 18.26 2.36
N GLY A 306 -19.39 18.46 1.19
CA GLY A 306 -17.94 18.41 1.00
C GLY A 306 -17.37 17.14 0.36
N PHE A 307 -18.21 16.20 -0.07
CA PHE A 307 -17.71 15.06 -0.84
C PHE A 307 -17.40 15.46 -2.29
N VAL A 308 -16.41 14.82 -2.88
CA VAL A 308 -16.01 15.03 -4.28
C VAL A 308 -16.11 13.71 -5.04
N LEU A 309 -16.70 13.73 -6.24
CA LEU A 309 -16.74 12.54 -7.10
C LEU A 309 -15.36 12.33 -7.72
N GLU A 310 -14.74 11.18 -7.46
CA GLU A 310 -13.44 10.81 -8.00
C GLU A 310 -13.58 9.83 -9.17
N ASP A 311 -12.47 9.59 -9.88
CA ASP A 311 -12.42 8.74 -11.08
C ASP A 311 -12.75 7.26 -10.81
N ASP A 312 -12.68 6.81 -9.55
CA ASP A 312 -13.10 5.46 -9.16
C ASP A 312 -14.62 5.28 -9.13
N GLY A 313 -15.37 6.38 -9.34
CA GLY A 313 -16.84 6.39 -9.35
C GLY A 313 -17.45 6.38 -7.95
N ALA A 314 -16.67 6.66 -6.91
CA ALA A 314 -17.17 6.93 -5.58
C ALA A 314 -17.02 8.43 -5.24
N PHE A 315 -17.86 8.88 -4.32
CA PHE A 315 -17.69 10.19 -3.72
C PHE A 315 -16.76 10.05 -2.51
N HIS A 316 -15.74 10.90 -2.39
CA HIS A 316 -14.76 10.86 -1.30
C HIS A 316 -14.85 12.11 -0.44
N TYR A 317 -14.80 11.92 0.87
CA TYR A 317 -14.64 12.97 1.85
C TYR A 317 -13.22 12.88 2.41
N THR A 318 -12.41 13.91 2.14
CA THR A 318 -11.00 13.93 2.50
C THR A 318 -10.73 14.81 3.72
N ASP A 319 -9.65 14.50 4.43
CA ASP A 319 -9.12 15.37 5.47
C ASP A 319 -8.34 16.56 4.88
N THR A 320 -7.77 17.40 5.74
CA THR A 320 -6.95 18.55 5.31
C THR A 320 -5.66 18.17 4.59
N SER A 321 -5.23 16.90 4.66
CA SER A 321 -4.07 16.39 3.94
C SER A 321 -4.42 15.78 2.57
N GLY A 322 -5.72 15.71 2.25
CA GLY A 322 -6.24 15.09 1.02
C GLY A 322 -6.46 13.57 1.15
N SER A 323 -6.33 13.00 2.34
CA SER A 323 -6.58 11.58 2.57
C SER A 323 -8.07 11.29 2.72
N THR A 324 -8.61 10.35 1.95
CA THR A 324 -10.00 9.90 2.07
C THR A 324 -10.25 9.30 3.45
N MET A 325 -11.21 9.88 4.18
CA MET A 325 -11.72 9.35 5.44
C MET A 325 -12.99 8.52 5.22
N PHE A 326 -13.90 9.05 4.43
CA PHE A 326 -15.19 8.43 4.13
C PHE A 326 -15.43 8.39 2.64
N SER A 327 -16.20 7.42 2.20
CA SER A 327 -16.67 7.38 0.82
C SER A 327 -18.15 7.08 0.73
N ILE A 328 -18.77 7.52 -0.37
CA ILE A 328 -20.14 7.18 -0.72
C ILE A 328 -20.12 6.41 -2.04
N CYS A 329 -20.70 5.21 -2.01
CA CYS A 329 -20.90 4.36 -3.18
C CYS A 329 -22.38 4.02 -3.36
N SER A 330 -22.77 3.61 -4.56
CA SER A 330 -24.13 3.15 -4.80
C SER A 330 -24.44 1.87 -4.00
N LEU A 331 -25.72 1.61 -3.70
CA LEU A 331 -26.13 0.42 -2.96
C LEU A 331 -25.77 -0.91 -3.66
N ASN A 332 -25.68 -0.89 -5.00
CA ASN A 332 -25.30 -2.02 -5.82
C ASN A 332 -23.81 -2.01 -6.21
N ASN A 333 -23.03 -1.06 -5.68
CA ASN A 333 -21.60 -0.89 -5.96
C ASN A 333 -21.26 -0.62 -7.44
N GLU A 334 -22.24 -0.14 -8.21
CA GLU A 334 -22.00 0.43 -9.53
C GLU A 334 -21.38 1.83 -9.39
N PRO A 335 -20.35 2.17 -10.19
CA PRO A 335 -19.69 3.47 -10.10
C PRO A 335 -20.65 4.58 -10.49
N PHE A 336 -20.65 5.66 -9.72
CA PHE A 336 -21.26 6.91 -10.14
C PHE A 336 -20.46 7.51 -11.29
N THR A 337 -21.17 8.05 -12.28
CA THR A 337 -20.57 8.89 -13.31
C THR A 337 -21.47 10.09 -13.54
N ASN A 338 -20.94 11.19 -14.07
CA ASN A 338 -21.75 12.38 -14.35
C ASN A 338 -22.96 12.04 -15.24
N ALA A 339 -22.76 11.23 -16.29
CA ALA A 339 -23.83 10.81 -17.19
C ALA A 339 -24.92 9.96 -16.49
N LEU A 340 -24.53 9.06 -15.58
CA LEU A 340 -25.50 8.25 -14.82
C LEU A 340 -26.24 9.12 -13.80
N LEU A 341 -25.54 10.00 -13.07
CA LEU A 341 -26.15 10.91 -12.11
C LEU A 341 -27.16 11.87 -12.76
N ASP A 342 -26.90 12.32 -13.98
CA ASP A 342 -27.82 13.23 -14.68
C ASP A 342 -29.11 12.55 -15.17
N ASN A 343 -29.09 11.23 -15.37
CA ASN A 343 -30.16 10.51 -16.07
C ASN A 343 -30.81 9.38 -15.26
N GLN A 344 -30.27 9.03 -14.09
CA GLN A 344 -30.76 7.91 -13.28
C GLN A 344 -31.32 8.35 -11.94
N SER A 345 -32.18 7.49 -11.40
CA SER A 345 -32.64 7.57 -10.02
C SER A 345 -32.08 6.40 -9.22
N TYR A 346 -31.74 6.66 -7.97
CA TYR A 346 -31.14 5.69 -7.06
C TYR A 346 -32.09 5.40 -5.90
N LYS A 347 -32.06 4.17 -5.38
CA LYS A 347 -32.77 3.85 -4.14
C LYS A 347 -32.10 4.44 -2.90
N GLY A 348 -30.88 4.94 -3.04
CA GLY A 348 -30.04 5.37 -1.94
C GLY A 348 -28.58 5.10 -2.24
N PHE A 349 -27.75 5.19 -1.21
CA PHE A 349 -26.32 4.96 -1.29
C PHE A 349 -25.77 4.44 0.04
N SER A 350 -24.58 3.88 0.01
CA SER A 350 -23.84 3.45 1.19
C SER A 350 -22.80 4.50 1.52
N MET A 351 -22.71 4.89 2.78
CA MET A 351 -21.61 5.69 3.31
C MET A 351 -20.68 4.77 4.09
N LEU A 352 -19.39 4.86 3.77
CA LEU A 352 -18.35 3.96 4.23
C LEU A 352 -17.35 4.72 5.10
N LEU A 353 -16.98 4.14 6.24
CA LEU A 353 -15.90 4.60 7.10
C LEU A 353 -14.79 3.55 7.07
N ASP A 354 -13.67 3.90 6.43
CA ASP A 354 -12.46 3.07 6.43
C ASP A 354 -11.71 3.37 7.74
N ILE A 355 -11.68 2.39 8.65
CA ILE A 355 -11.15 2.57 10.01
C ILE A 355 -9.67 2.97 9.99
N PRO A 356 -8.77 2.28 9.28
CA PRO A 356 -7.36 2.66 9.27
C PRO A 356 -7.04 4.00 8.62
N HIS A 357 -7.87 4.48 7.67
CA HIS A 357 -7.66 5.78 7.02
C HIS A 357 -8.30 6.96 7.77
N SER A 358 -9.23 6.68 8.68
CA SER A 358 -9.90 7.72 9.47
C SER A 358 -9.10 8.08 10.74
N PRO A 359 -8.89 9.37 11.05
CA PRO A 359 -8.27 9.81 12.29
C PRO A 359 -8.93 9.20 13.53
N ALA A 360 -8.10 8.86 14.52
CA ALA A 360 -8.57 8.21 15.73
C ALA A 360 -9.47 9.11 16.58
N GLY A 361 -10.54 8.53 17.14
CA GLY A 361 -11.32 9.14 18.21
C GLY A 361 -12.82 9.24 17.95
N GLU A 362 -13.54 9.45 19.05
CA GLU A 362 -15.02 9.50 19.06
C GLU A 362 -15.58 10.62 18.18
N LYS A 363 -14.91 11.77 18.16
CA LYS A 363 -15.34 12.93 17.37
C LYS A 363 -15.39 12.64 15.87
N THR A 364 -14.43 11.88 15.34
CA THR A 364 -14.43 11.50 13.92
C THR A 364 -15.67 10.68 13.58
N PHE A 365 -16.07 9.77 14.47
CA PHE A 365 -17.25 8.95 14.27
C PHE A 365 -18.54 9.74 14.51
N ASP A 366 -18.66 10.46 15.62
CA ASP A 366 -19.90 11.12 16.03
C ASP A 366 -20.10 12.48 15.36
N ASP A 367 -19.15 13.40 15.55
CA ASP A 367 -19.28 14.80 15.16
C ASP A 367 -19.09 15.00 13.66
N LEU A 368 -18.53 14.00 12.96
CA LEU A 368 -18.25 14.06 11.54
C LEU A 368 -18.99 12.97 10.75
N PHE A 369 -18.64 11.69 10.90
CA PHE A 369 -19.27 10.62 10.11
C PHE A 369 -20.79 10.52 10.33
N MET A 370 -21.24 10.47 11.59
CA MET A 370 -22.67 10.39 11.90
C MET A 370 -23.42 11.70 11.62
N ASP A 371 -22.81 12.86 11.87
CA ASP A 371 -23.41 14.15 11.50
C ASP A 371 -23.65 14.25 9.98
N LEU A 372 -22.69 13.83 9.16
CA LEU A 372 -22.85 13.74 7.70
C LEU A 372 -24.00 12.78 7.33
N ALA A 373 -24.06 11.59 7.95
CA ALA A 373 -25.13 10.62 7.70
C ALA A 373 -26.52 11.20 7.98
N VAL A 374 -26.69 11.83 9.15
CA VAL A 374 -27.96 12.40 9.60
C VAL A 374 -28.34 13.61 8.74
N ARG A 375 -27.37 14.46 8.37
CA ARG A 375 -27.61 15.62 7.52
C ARG A 375 -28.07 15.23 6.13
N LEU A 376 -27.38 14.27 5.49
CA LEU A 376 -27.75 13.75 4.17
C LEU A 376 -29.12 13.05 4.22
N SER A 377 -29.37 12.27 5.27
CA SER A 377 -30.68 11.64 5.50
C SER A 377 -31.81 12.66 5.60
N GLY A 378 -31.61 13.74 6.37
CA GLY A 378 -32.60 14.80 6.50
C GLY A 378 -32.83 15.58 5.20
N GLN A 379 -31.77 15.86 4.44
CA GLN A 379 -31.87 16.59 3.17
C GLN A 379 -32.56 15.78 2.07
N LEU A 380 -32.30 14.47 2.00
CA LEU A 380 -32.78 13.59 0.94
C LEU A 380 -33.98 12.71 1.38
N ASN A 381 -34.47 12.89 2.60
CA ASN A 381 -35.53 12.09 3.22
C ASN A 381 -35.24 10.57 3.15
N LEU A 382 -34.05 10.18 3.59
CA LEU A 382 -33.55 8.79 3.56
C LEU A 382 -33.59 8.17 4.96
N ASN A 383 -33.84 6.87 5.03
CA ASN A 383 -33.72 6.08 6.25
C ASN A 383 -32.29 5.55 6.39
N LEU A 384 -31.71 5.67 7.58
CA LEU A 384 -30.45 5.02 7.91
C LEU A 384 -30.73 3.55 8.24
N VAL A 385 -30.13 2.63 7.49
CA VAL A 385 -30.25 1.19 7.72
C VAL A 385 -28.88 0.52 7.79
N ASN A 386 -28.80 -0.57 8.54
CA ASN A 386 -27.61 -1.42 8.65
C ASN A 386 -27.52 -2.44 7.48
N ASP A 387 -26.50 -3.30 7.47
CA ASP A 387 -26.30 -4.33 6.45
C ASP A 387 -27.47 -5.33 6.31
N LYS A 388 -28.34 -5.43 7.32
CA LYS A 388 -29.55 -6.25 7.30
C LYS A 388 -30.78 -5.50 6.80
N MET A 389 -30.61 -4.25 6.37
CA MET A 389 -31.67 -3.32 5.97
C MET A 389 -32.65 -3.01 7.11
N GLU A 390 -32.19 -3.13 8.36
CA GLU A 390 -32.94 -2.73 9.55
C GLU A 390 -32.57 -1.29 9.91
N GLU A 391 -33.54 -0.49 10.35
CA GLU A 391 -33.29 0.88 10.79
C GLU A 391 -32.21 0.92 11.89
N VAL A 392 -31.30 1.89 11.75
CA VAL A 392 -30.19 2.07 12.67
C VAL A 392 -30.71 2.49 14.05
N SER A 393 -30.59 1.57 15.01
CA SER A 393 -30.95 1.83 16.41
C SER A 393 -29.83 2.53 17.19
N THR A 394 -30.19 3.19 18.29
CA THR A 394 -29.20 3.78 19.21
C THR A 394 -28.23 2.73 19.78
N GLN A 395 -28.67 1.48 19.94
CA GLN A 395 -27.79 0.41 20.42
C GLN A 395 -26.78 0.01 19.34
N TRP A 396 -27.22 -0.13 18.09
CA TRP A 396 -26.32 -0.41 16.97
C TRP A 396 -25.24 0.67 16.84
N LEU A 397 -25.61 1.95 16.95
CA LEU A 397 -24.65 3.06 16.91
C LEU A 397 -23.59 2.95 18.00
N LYS A 398 -23.99 2.61 19.23
CA LYS A 398 -23.05 2.40 20.34
C LYS A 398 -22.12 1.22 20.09
N ASP A 399 -22.65 0.12 19.57
CA ASP A 399 -21.88 -1.09 19.30
C ASP A 399 -20.84 -0.85 18.19
N VAL A 400 -21.25 -0.18 17.11
CA VAL A 400 -20.36 0.19 16.00
C VAL A 400 -19.31 1.20 16.45
N ARG A 401 -19.69 2.23 17.20
CA ARG A 401 -18.72 3.18 17.79
C ARG A 401 -17.68 2.45 18.62
N THR A 402 -18.13 1.59 19.54
CA THR A 402 -17.25 0.79 20.39
C THR A 402 -16.30 -0.08 19.56
N TYR A 403 -16.81 -0.68 18.48
CA TYR A 403 -16.01 -1.49 17.57
C TYR A 403 -14.92 -0.67 16.86
N VAL A 404 -15.27 0.48 16.28
CA VAL A 404 -14.34 1.38 15.59
C VAL A 404 -13.23 1.82 16.54
N LEU A 405 -13.59 2.30 17.74
CA LEU A 405 -12.62 2.75 18.74
C LEU A 405 -11.72 1.60 19.22
N ALA A 406 -12.25 0.39 19.35
CA ALA A 406 -11.45 -0.77 19.74
C ALA A 406 -10.39 -1.10 18.68
N ARG A 407 -10.75 -1.06 17.38
CA ARG A 407 -9.79 -1.27 16.28
C ARG A 407 -8.76 -0.15 16.19
N GLN A 408 -9.17 1.10 16.31
CA GLN A 408 -8.25 2.25 16.36
C GLN A 408 -7.28 2.15 17.57
N SER A 409 -7.78 1.73 18.74
CA SER A 409 -6.94 1.49 19.92
C SER A 409 -5.93 0.37 19.71
N GLU A 410 -6.29 -0.70 18.99
CA GLU A 410 -5.35 -1.75 18.61
C GLU A 410 -4.23 -1.24 17.69
N MET A 411 -4.54 -0.36 16.73
CA MET A 411 -3.55 0.30 15.87
C MET A 411 -2.58 1.16 16.68
N LEU A 412 -3.10 1.97 17.60
CA LEU A 412 -2.27 2.84 18.44
C LEU A 412 -1.31 2.03 19.34
N LYS A 413 -1.74 0.87 19.85
CA LYS A 413 -0.88 -0.01 20.67
C LYS A 413 0.34 -0.55 19.94
N VAL A 414 0.28 -0.67 18.62
CA VAL A 414 1.40 -1.12 17.77
C VAL A 414 2.13 0.04 17.09
N GLY A 415 1.85 1.28 17.52
CA GLY A 415 2.49 2.47 16.98
C GLY A 415 2.08 2.79 15.55
N ILE A 416 0.84 2.45 15.16
CA ILE A 416 0.23 2.84 13.89
C ILE A 416 -0.91 3.79 14.22
N GLU A 417 -0.74 5.06 13.89
CA GLU A 417 -1.79 6.07 14.08
C GLU A 417 -2.81 5.98 12.93
N PRO A 418 -4.11 5.73 13.22
CA PRO A 418 -5.17 5.78 12.22
C PRO A 418 -5.21 7.14 11.51
N GLY A 419 -5.32 7.14 10.18
CA GLY A 419 -5.18 8.34 9.33
C GLY A 419 -3.75 8.91 9.24
N GLY A 420 -2.79 8.37 10.01
CA GLY A 420 -1.39 8.78 9.94
C GLY A 420 -0.66 8.20 8.72
N LYS A 421 0.46 8.82 8.32
CA LYS A 421 1.25 8.44 7.13
C LYS A 421 1.55 6.94 7.04
N THR A 422 1.88 6.31 8.16
CA THR A 422 2.15 4.87 8.23
C THR A 422 0.91 4.04 7.93
N ALA A 423 -0.25 4.40 8.50
CA ALA A 423 -1.51 3.70 8.21
C ALA A 423 -1.89 3.87 6.74
N LEU A 424 -1.84 5.10 6.22
CA LEU A 424 -2.14 5.38 4.81
C LEU A 424 -1.26 4.57 3.86
N ARG A 425 0.03 4.39 4.17
CA ARG A 425 0.89 3.49 3.39
C ARG A 425 0.47 2.04 3.54
N LEU A 426 0.34 1.54 4.76
CA LEU A 426 0.11 0.13 5.05
C LEU A 426 -1.24 -0.38 4.53
N PHE A 427 -2.27 0.47 4.53
CA PHE A 427 -3.63 0.13 4.11
C PHE A 427 -3.98 0.62 2.69
N SER A 428 -2.99 0.96 1.86
CA SER A 428 -3.21 1.43 0.47
C SER A 428 -2.94 0.40 -0.63
#